data_AF-A0A1F4VG70-F1
#
_entry.id   AF-A0A1F4VG70-F1
#
_cell.length_a   1.000
_cell.length_b   1.000
_cell.length_c   1.000
_cell.angle_alpha   90.00
_cell.angle_beta   90.00
_cell.angle_gamma   90.00
#
_symmetry.space_group_name_H-M   'P 1'
#
loop_
_entity.id
_entity.type
_entity.pdbx_description
1 polymer ?
#
loop_
_entity_poly.entity_id
_entity_poly.type
_entity_poly.pdbx_seq_one_letter_code
_entity_poly.pdbx_strand_id
1 'polypeptide(L)'
;MRKKNQIFPLTLLILALIYSFYGVTTPPDAYISKKIGKYKIRPYKYGIYITDSPSGIFYNFSPYYSYFTDNRGIKNYLLYFDEEVPSEEYKIRNDPFLPKITSILSYFNLINPSATFKSKNTEVKLTSSSSRNQLVLKLDKFRDKNRKPQTIPVLALTVNESDFIFDDRGKLLSPKAEDDIQEFHRTYNILLHNQEESSESAKGPTKPSYIFIFNPRTSGILRTTNSKKDALITLDNQKHRLYFEGVSTKPEIILELFDTVGDAISTTYD
;
A
#
# COMPACT_ATOMS: atom_id res chain seq x y z
N MET A 1 10.64 -38.35 -46.35
CA MET A 1 10.19 -36.96 -46.51
C MET A 1 9.34 -36.55 -45.30
N ARG A 2 9.74 -35.45 -44.65
CA ARG A 2 9.00 -34.55 -43.74
C ARG A 2 8.27 -35.15 -42.52
N LYS A 3 9.00 -35.29 -41.41
CA LYS A 3 8.41 -35.15 -40.06
C LYS A 3 7.96 -33.69 -39.91
N LYS A 4 6.65 -33.44 -39.95
CA LYS A 4 6.05 -32.10 -39.76
C LYS A 4 5.97 -31.77 -38.27
N ASN A 5 6.67 -30.69 -37.90
CA ASN A 5 6.57 -29.86 -36.69
C ASN A 5 5.32 -30.03 -35.81
N GLN A 6 5.32 -31.02 -34.91
CA GLN A 6 4.38 -31.10 -33.78
C GLN A 6 4.88 -30.35 -32.53
N ILE A 7 6.05 -29.71 -32.59
CA ILE A 7 6.66 -29.01 -31.44
C ILE A 7 6.02 -27.63 -31.20
N PHE A 8 5.36 -27.06 -32.21
CA PHE A 8 4.78 -25.71 -32.18
C PHE A 8 3.58 -25.53 -31.22
N PRO A 9 2.58 -26.44 -31.16
CA PRO A 9 1.45 -26.26 -30.23
C PRO A 9 1.88 -26.48 -28.77
N LEU A 10 2.85 -27.35 -28.51
CA LEU A 10 3.33 -27.64 -27.16
C LEU A 10 4.12 -26.45 -26.58
N THR A 11 4.94 -25.80 -27.39
CA THR A 11 5.66 -24.57 -26.98
C THR A 11 4.71 -23.41 -26.72
N LEU A 12 3.67 -23.23 -27.53
CA LEU A 12 2.61 -22.24 -27.30
C LEU A 12 1.80 -22.52 -26.03
N LEU A 13 1.49 -23.79 -25.75
CA LEU A 13 0.79 -24.21 -24.53
C LEU A 13 1.66 -23.96 -23.28
N ILE A 14 2.97 -24.28 -23.35
CA ILE A 14 3.92 -24.01 -22.27
C ILE A 14 4.08 -22.50 -22.07
N LEU A 15 4.17 -21.70 -23.13
CA LEU A 15 4.19 -20.23 -23.04
C LEU A 15 2.89 -19.66 -22.45
N ALA A 16 1.72 -20.20 -22.81
CA ALA A 16 0.43 -19.80 -22.25
C ALA A 16 0.29 -20.22 -20.77
N LEU A 17 0.79 -21.40 -20.40
CA LEU A 17 0.85 -21.87 -19.01
C LEU A 17 1.81 -21.01 -18.19
N ILE A 18 3.00 -20.72 -18.71
CA ILE A 18 3.95 -19.78 -18.12
C ILE A 18 3.27 -18.41 -17.99
N TYR A 19 2.55 -17.90 -18.99
CA TYR A 19 1.78 -16.64 -18.88
C TYR A 19 0.65 -16.72 -17.85
N SER A 20 0.00 -17.87 -17.66
CA SER A 20 -1.03 -18.07 -16.63
C SER A 20 -0.45 -18.18 -15.22
N PHE A 21 0.78 -18.72 -15.07
CA PHE A 21 1.53 -18.72 -13.80
C PHE A 21 2.21 -17.37 -13.53
N TYR A 22 2.59 -16.63 -14.59
CA TYR A 22 2.95 -15.20 -14.54
C TYR A 22 1.71 -14.28 -14.52
N GLY A 23 0.51 -14.86 -14.35
CA GLY A 23 -0.69 -14.18 -13.85
C GLY A 23 -0.49 -13.77 -12.40
N VAL A 24 0.58 -13.04 -12.13
CA VAL A 24 0.91 -12.41 -10.87
C VAL A 24 -0.15 -11.33 -10.67
N THR A 25 -1.17 -11.66 -9.87
CA THR A 25 -1.79 -10.81 -8.85
C THR A 25 -1.99 -9.34 -9.24
N THR A 26 -2.31 -9.06 -10.49
CA THR A 26 -2.59 -7.70 -10.95
C THR A 26 -4.08 -7.46 -10.70
N PRO A 27 -4.49 -6.51 -9.85
CA PRO A 27 -5.91 -6.23 -9.66
C PRO A 27 -6.50 -5.85 -11.03
N PRO A 28 -7.47 -6.60 -11.55
CA PRO A 28 -7.94 -6.40 -12.92
C PRO A 28 -8.61 -5.02 -13.08
N ASP A 29 -8.13 -4.34 -14.12
CA ASP A 29 -8.61 -3.18 -14.86
C ASP A 29 -8.79 -1.82 -14.17
N ALA A 30 -7.75 -0.98 -14.34
CA ALA A 30 -7.90 0.47 -14.52
C ALA A 30 -7.09 0.94 -15.73
N TYR A 31 -7.79 1.52 -16.73
CA TYR A 31 -7.21 2.08 -17.96
C TYR A 31 -6.38 3.37 -17.71
N ILE A 32 -6.45 3.97 -16.51
CA ILE A 32 -5.74 5.21 -16.17
C ILE A 32 -4.67 4.88 -15.13
N SER A 33 -3.41 5.06 -15.52
CA SER A 33 -2.25 4.92 -14.65
C SER A 33 -1.40 6.16 -14.69
N LYS A 34 -0.94 6.62 -13.53
CA LYS A 34 0.09 7.66 -13.44
C LYS A 34 1.42 7.02 -13.13
N LYS A 35 2.45 7.40 -13.89
CA LYS A 35 3.83 6.96 -13.65
C LYS A 35 4.56 8.00 -12.80
N ILE A 36 5.29 7.56 -11.79
CA ILE A 36 6.16 8.37 -10.92
C ILE A 36 7.47 7.59 -10.79
N GLY A 37 8.55 8.08 -11.40
CA GLY A 37 9.76 7.27 -11.55
C GLY A 37 9.43 5.95 -12.25
N LYS A 38 9.84 4.82 -11.67
CA LYS A 38 9.47 3.48 -12.14
C LYS A 38 8.08 3.00 -11.69
N TYR A 39 7.49 3.63 -10.68
CA TYR A 39 6.22 3.19 -10.12
C TYR A 39 5.02 3.59 -10.98
N LYS A 40 4.01 2.73 -11.00
CA LYS A 40 2.68 3.00 -11.56
C LYS A 40 1.67 3.09 -10.43
N ILE A 41 0.86 4.15 -10.44
CA ILE A 41 -0.22 4.39 -9.48
C ILE A 41 -1.53 4.26 -10.22
N ARG A 42 -2.44 3.43 -9.70
CA ARG A 42 -3.69 3.08 -10.35
C ARG A 42 -4.82 2.98 -9.33
N PRO A 43 -6.02 3.48 -9.64
CA PRO A 43 -7.20 3.15 -8.86
C PRO A 43 -7.59 1.68 -9.11
N TYR A 44 -8.32 1.07 -8.18
CA TYR A 44 -8.94 -0.24 -8.34
C TYR A 44 -10.21 -0.33 -7.49
N LYS A 45 -10.97 -1.43 -7.62
CA LYS A 45 -12.29 -1.57 -6.98
C LYS A 45 -12.28 -1.26 -5.47
N TYR A 46 -11.17 -1.56 -4.78
CA TYR A 46 -11.06 -1.39 -3.33
C TYR A 46 -10.18 -0.21 -2.88
N GLY A 47 -9.64 0.60 -3.79
CA GLY A 47 -8.79 1.73 -3.39
C GLY A 47 -7.86 2.26 -4.48
N ILE A 48 -6.65 2.62 -4.08
CA ILE A 48 -5.54 3.03 -4.97
C ILE A 48 -4.34 2.14 -4.66
N TYR A 49 -3.65 1.64 -5.67
CA TYR A 49 -2.43 0.87 -5.51
C TYR A 49 -1.23 1.51 -6.20
N ILE A 50 -0.05 1.22 -5.67
CA ILE A 50 1.26 1.54 -6.24
C ILE A 50 1.92 0.21 -6.62
N THR A 51 2.52 0.14 -7.81
CA THR A 51 3.24 -1.06 -8.24
C THR A 51 4.51 -0.72 -8.99
N ASP A 52 5.53 -1.54 -8.83
CA ASP A 52 6.72 -1.57 -9.67
C ASP A 52 6.60 -2.70 -10.70
N SER A 53 5.85 -2.47 -11.78
CA SER A 53 5.73 -3.42 -12.89
C SER A 53 7.06 -3.43 -13.66
N PRO A 54 7.79 -4.58 -13.72
CA PRO A 54 7.25 -5.94 -13.80
C PRO A 54 7.37 -6.83 -12.54
N SER A 55 7.93 -6.36 -11.43
CA SER A 55 8.19 -7.19 -10.23
C SER A 55 6.96 -7.85 -9.59
N GLY A 56 5.76 -7.34 -9.88
CA GLY A 56 4.51 -7.84 -9.31
C GLY A 56 4.34 -7.48 -7.83
N ILE A 57 5.13 -6.55 -7.30
CA ILE A 57 4.97 -6.02 -5.95
C ILE A 57 3.94 -4.89 -5.97
N PHE A 58 3.01 -4.93 -5.01
CA PHE A 58 1.90 -3.98 -4.88
C PHE A 58 1.81 -3.42 -3.47
N TYR A 59 1.51 -2.12 -3.37
CA TYR A 59 1.22 -1.44 -2.13
C TYR A 59 -0.16 -0.81 -2.24
N ASN A 60 -1.06 -1.13 -1.31
CA ASN A 60 -2.48 -0.78 -1.43
C ASN A 60 -2.93 0.22 -0.37
N PHE A 61 -3.63 1.26 -0.80
CA PHE A 61 -4.38 2.16 0.05
C PHE A 61 -5.87 1.87 -0.09
N SER A 62 -6.42 1.23 0.92
CA SER A 62 -7.81 0.81 0.96
C SER A 62 -8.53 1.44 2.16
N PRO A 63 -9.67 2.11 1.93
CA PRO A 63 -10.47 2.66 3.03
C PRO A 63 -11.12 1.58 3.89
N TYR A 64 -11.11 0.32 3.45
CA TYR A 64 -11.61 -0.81 4.22
C TYR A 64 -10.67 -1.23 5.37
N TYR A 65 -9.37 -0.93 5.26
CA TYR A 65 -8.42 -1.14 6.35
C TYR A 65 -8.22 0.11 7.21
N SER A 66 -8.80 1.22 6.77
CA SER A 66 -8.73 2.51 7.46
C SER A 66 -9.83 2.58 8.51
N TYR A 67 -9.57 3.24 9.64
CA TYR A 67 -10.52 3.33 10.76
C TYR A 67 -10.50 4.71 11.40
N PHE A 68 -11.47 5.01 12.24
CA PHE A 68 -11.44 6.10 13.21
C PHE A 68 -11.69 5.53 14.60
N THR A 69 -11.30 6.25 15.62
CA THR A 69 -11.52 5.85 17.01
C THR A 69 -12.70 6.63 17.61
N ASP A 70 -13.54 6.00 18.41
CA ASP A 70 -14.58 6.74 19.15
C ASP A 70 -14.08 7.32 20.48
N ASN A 71 -14.97 7.96 21.23
CA ASN A 71 -14.67 8.54 22.54
C ASN A 71 -14.28 7.52 23.62
N ARG A 72 -14.46 6.22 23.35
CA ARG A 72 -14.10 5.12 24.25
C ARG A 72 -12.80 4.43 23.83
N GLY A 73 -12.12 4.93 22.79
CA GLY A 73 -10.91 4.31 22.28
C GLY A 73 -11.18 3.13 21.32
N ILE A 74 -12.44 2.90 20.91
CA ILE A 74 -12.81 1.76 20.07
C ILE A 74 -12.53 2.08 18.59
N LYS A 75 -11.80 1.19 17.92
CA LYS A 75 -11.53 1.28 16.48
C LYS A 75 -12.80 0.94 15.68
N ASN A 76 -13.18 1.86 14.79
CA ASN A 76 -14.33 1.77 13.92
C ASN A 76 -13.87 1.95 12.46
N TYR A 77 -13.94 0.89 11.66
CA TYR A 77 -13.52 0.96 10.25
C TYR A 77 -14.36 1.96 9.44
N LEU A 78 -13.71 2.66 8.49
CA LEU A 78 -14.38 3.65 7.64
C LEU A 78 -15.39 2.99 6.71
N LEU A 79 -15.09 1.77 6.26
CA LEU A 79 -15.99 0.89 5.53
C LEU A 79 -15.93 -0.49 6.17
N TYR A 80 -17.08 -1.14 6.28
CA TYR A 80 -17.17 -2.51 6.76
C TYR A 80 -17.13 -3.50 5.60
N PHE A 81 -16.34 -4.56 5.78
CA PHE A 81 -16.55 -5.85 5.11
C PHE A 81 -17.02 -6.85 6.17
N ASP A 82 -17.86 -7.81 5.76
CA ASP A 82 -18.17 -8.98 6.58
C ASP A 82 -17.05 -10.05 6.54
N GLU A 83 -16.08 -9.92 5.62
CA GLU A 83 -14.94 -10.84 5.47
C GLU A 83 -13.63 -10.04 5.35
N GLU A 84 -12.57 -10.46 6.05
CA GLU A 84 -11.23 -9.90 5.80
C GLU A 84 -10.92 -10.07 4.32
N VAL A 85 -10.57 -9.00 3.60
CA VAL A 85 -10.17 -9.09 2.19
C VAL A 85 -8.94 -10.01 2.13
N PRO A 86 -9.07 -11.24 1.60
CA PRO A 86 -7.94 -12.16 1.51
C PRO A 86 -7.00 -11.66 0.42
N SER A 87 -5.70 -11.85 0.63
CA SER A 87 -4.65 -11.60 -0.36
C SER A 87 -4.82 -12.42 -1.65
N GLU A 88 -5.64 -13.48 -1.60
CA GLU A 88 -5.93 -14.39 -2.70
C GLU A 88 -7.45 -14.43 -2.96
N GLU A 89 -7.89 -13.68 -3.97
CA GLU A 89 -9.16 -13.83 -4.71
C GLU A 89 -10.46 -14.21 -3.98
N TYR A 90 -11.42 -13.27 -4.00
CA TYR A 90 -12.78 -13.48 -4.52
C TYR A 90 -13.32 -14.92 -4.53
N LYS A 91 -13.78 -15.41 -3.38
CA LYS A 91 -14.95 -16.29 -3.38
C LYS A 91 -16.20 -15.44 -3.23
N ILE A 92 -16.90 -15.31 -4.35
CA ILE A 92 -18.20 -14.65 -4.47
C ILE A 92 -19.19 -15.35 -3.53
N ARG A 93 -19.45 -14.77 -2.36
CA ARG A 93 -20.73 -14.96 -1.66
C ARG A 93 -21.66 -13.82 -2.06
N ASN A 94 -22.68 -14.18 -2.84
CA ASN A 94 -23.83 -13.32 -3.08
C ASN A 94 -24.69 -13.28 -1.79
N ASP A 95 -24.37 -12.39 -0.86
CA ASP A 95 -25.27 -12.07 0.24
C ASP A 95 -26.19 -10.89 -0.16
N PRO A 96 -27.52 -11.09 -0.25
CA PRO A 96 -28.46 -10.05 -0.66
C PRO A 96 -28.68 -8.94 0.39
N PHE A 97 -28.18 -9.09 1.63
CA PHE A 97 -28.39 -8.11 2.71
C PHE A 97 -27.26 -7.11 2.92
N LEU A 98 -26.13 -7.28 2.21
CA LEU A 98 -25.05 -6.32 2.25
C LEU A 98 -25.43 -5.03 1.49
N PRO A 99 -25.22 -3.83 2.08
CA PRO A 99 -25.40 -2.60 1.32
C PRO A 99 -24.39 -2.63 0.17
N LYS A 100 -24.87 -2.77 -1.07
CA LYS A 100 -24.05 -2.69 -2.28
C LYS A 100 -23.21 -1.42 -2.25
N ILE A 101 -21.96 -1.50 -1.77
CA ILE A 101 -21.02 -0.40 -1.85
C ILE A 101 -20.66 -0.28 -3.32
N THR A 102 -21.26 0.71 -3.98
CA THR A 102 -20.94 1.00 -5.36
C THR A 102 -19.66 1.81 -5.32
N SER A 103 -18.53 1.19 -5.62
CA SER A 103 -17.28 1.91 -5.86
C SER A 103 -17.48 2.65 -7.18
N ILE A 104 -17.66 3.96 -7.10
CA ILE A 104 -17.70 4.82 -8.28
C ILE A 104 -16.28 5.32 -8.47
N LEU A 105 -15.54 4.60 -9.31
CA LEU A 105 -14.28 5.11 -9.87
C LEU A 105 -14.65 6.37 -10.64
N SER A 106 -14.29 7.54 -10.11
CA SER A 106 -14.60 8.81 -10.75
C SER A 106 -13.47 9.14 -11.72
N TYR A 107 -13.73 8.90 -12.99
CA TYR A 107 -12.80 9.00 -14.13
C TYR A 107 -12.48 10.44 -14.58
N PHE A 108 -13.02 11.46 -13.90
CA PHE A 108 -13.08 12.83 -14.43
C PHE A 108 -11.88 13.73 -14.15
N ASN A 109 -10.83 13.27 -13.47
CA ASN A 109 -9.57 14.03 -13.36
C ASN A 109 -8.40 13.18 -13.87
N LEU A 110 -8.17 13.24 -15.19
CA LEU A 110 -7.12 12.54 -15.97
C LEU A 110 -5.68 12.69 -15.44
N ILE A 111 -5.46 13.50 -14.38
CA ILE A 111 -4.14 13.82 -13.81
C ILE A 111 -3.92 13.16 -12.45
N ASN A 112 -4.98 12.78 -11.73
CA ASN A 112 -4.95 12.45 -10.30
C ASN A 112 -5.95 11.33 -9.97
N PRO A 113 -5.49 10.07 -9.78
CA PRO A 113 -6.36 8.94 -9.44
C PRO A 113 -7.24 9.21 -8.21
N SER A 114 -8.51 8.80 -8.27
CA SER A 114 -9.45 8.92 -7.14
C SER A 114 -10.38 7.71 -7.05
N ALA A 115 -10.80 7.38 -5.83
CA ALA A 115 -11.73 6.29 -5.54
C ALA A 115 -12.82 6.81 -4.57
N THR A 116 -14.09 6.68 -4.96
CA THR A 116 -15.23 7.10 -4.14
C THR A 116 -16.11 5.89 -3.81
N PHE A 117 -16.39 5.71 -2.53
CA PHE A 117 -17.19 4.63 -1.98
C PHE A 117 -18.45 5.23 -1.37
N LYS A 118 -19.61 4.78 -1.83
CA LYS A 118 -20.91 5.26 -1.33
C LYS A 118 -21.80 4.09 -0.95
N SER A 119 -22.35 4.18 0.26
CA SER A 119 -23.46 3.38 0.77
C SER A 119 -24.59 4.30 1.24
N LYS A 120 -25.71 3.75 1.73
CA LYS A 120 -26.84 4.53 2.24
C LYS A 120 -26.44 5.48 3.39
N ASN A 121 -25.50 5.05 4.22
CA ASN A 121 -25.12 5.72 5.46
C ASN A 121 -23.68 6.22 5.46
N THR A 122 -22.84 5.74 4.54
CA THR A 122 -21.40 6.03 4.56
C THR A 122 -20.93 6.51 3.20
N GLU A 123 -20.09 7.54 3.21
CA GLU A 123 -19.40 8.04 2.02
C GLU A 123 -17.93 8.27 2.36
N VAL A 124 -17.05 7.68 1.55
CA VAL A 124 -15.60 7.82 1.66
C VAL A 124 -15.06 8.20 0.28
N LYS A 125 -14.21 9.23 0.21
CA LYS A 125 -13.51 9.60 -1.02
C LYS A 125 -12.01 9.70 -0.75
N LEU A 126 -11.26 8.85 -1.44
CA LEU A 126 -9.80 8.93 -1.53
C LEU A 126 -9.41 9.64 -2.82
N THR A 127 -8.47 10.56 -2.74
CA THR A 127 -7.81 11.15 -3.90
C THR A 127 -6.31 11.00 -3.77
N SER A 128 -5.66 10.95 -4.92
CA SER A 128 -4.22 11.06 -4.99
C SER A 128 -3.84 12.27 -5.81
N SER A 129 -2.73 12.89 -5.47
CA SER A 129 -2.05 13.85 -6.34
C SER A 129 -0.58 13.50 -6.37
N SER A 130 0.10 13.85 -7.44
CA SER A 130 1.54 13.59 -7.51
C SER A 130 2.28 14.62 -8.33
N SER A 131 3.51 14.86 -7.90
CA SER A 131 4.46 15.80 -8.47
C SER A 131 5.86 15.20 -8.38
N ARG A 132 6.62 15.22 -9.49
CA ARG A 132 7.98 14.66 -9.57
C ARG A 132 8.06 13.21 -9.06
N ASN A 133 8.59 13.00 -7.85
CA ASN A 133 8.77 11.74 -7.14
C ASN A 133 7.79 11.57 -5.96
N GLN A 134 6.92 12.54 -5.70
CA GLN A 134 6.01 12.54 -4.56
C GLN A 134 4.60 12.12 -4.96
N LEU A 135 4.03 11.20 -4.19
CA LEU A 135 2.63 10.81 -4.19
C LEU A 135 1.98 11.25 -2.88
N VAL A 136 0.94 12.03 -3.00
CA VAL A 136 0.11 12.50 -1.89
C VAL A 136 -1.24 11.79 -1.97
N LEU A 137 -1.62 11.09 -0.90
CA LEU A 137 -2.90 10.40 -0.76
C LEU A 137 -3.72 11.06 0.33
N LYS A 138 -4.95 11.43 0.00
CA LYS A 138 -5.84 12.20 0.88
C LYS A 138 -7.17 11.50 1.05
N LEU A 139 -7.66 11.49 2.28
CA LEU A 139 -9.07 11.26 2.55
C LEU A 139 -9.83 12.59 2.45
N ASP A 140 -10.29 12.90 1.25
CA ASP A 140 -10.97 14.17 0.95
C ASP A 140 -12.33 14.29 1.62
N LYS A 141 -13.02 13.15 1.78
CA LYS A 141 -14.37 13.11 2.34
C LYS A 141 -14.55 11.82 3.14
N PHE A 142 -15.01 11.98 4.37
CA PHE A 142 -15.60 10.91 5.16
C PHE A 142 -16.89 11.42 5.78
N ARG A 143 -17.98 10.68 5.59
CA ARG A 143 -19.27 10.92 6.24
C ARG A 143 -19.86 9.59 6.63
N ASP A 144 -20.21 9.44 7.90
CA ASP A 144 -21.05 8.36 8.42
C ASP A 144 -22.29 9.01 9.05
N LYS A 145 -23.50 8.59 8.64
CA LYS A 145 -24.76 9.11 9.18
C LYS A 145 -25.08 8.55 10.56
N ASN A 146 -24.57 7.35 10.87
CA ASN A 146 -24.84 6.64 12.12
C ASN A 146 -23.80 6.98 13.19
N ARG A 147 -22.65 7.52 12.79
CA ARG A 147 -21.54 7.79 13.70
C ARG A 147 -21.00 9.18 13.45
N LYS A 148 -20.82 9.96 14.52
CA LYS A 148 -20.06 11.20 14.46
C LYS A 148 -18.59 10.85 14.71
N PRO A 149 -17.72 10.86 13.69
CA PRO A 149 -16.29 10.69 13.95
C PRO A 149 -15.83 11.84 14.83
N GLN A 150 -15.37 11.52 16.04
CA GLN A 150 -14.75 12.50 16.95
C GLN A 150 -13.23 12.46 16.86
N THR A 151 -12.64 11.42 16.25
CA THR A 151 -11.20 11.33 16.03
C THR A 151 -10.84 11.24 14.55
N ILE A 152 -9.55 11.43 14.32
CA ILE A 152 -8.94 11.48 13.00
C ILE A 152 -8.99 10.11 12.33
N PRO A 153 -9.45 10.04 11.07
CA PRO A 153 -9.31 8.82 10.29
C PRO A 153 -7.83 8.43 10.16
N VAL A 154 -7.55 7.17 10.48
CA VAL A 154 -6.26 6.50 10.28
C VAL A 154 -6.31 5.86 8.91
N LEU A 155 -5.37 6.24 8.04
CA LEU A 155 -5.21 5.61 6.73
C LEU A 155 -4.22 4.45 6.83
N ALA A 156 -4.48 3.37 6.10
CA ALA A 156 -3.66 2.17 6.11
C ALA A 156 -3.03 1.92 4.74
N LEU A 157 -1.75 1.57 4.74
CA LEU A 157 -1.00 1.05 3.61
C LEU A 157 -0.72 -0.44 3.83
N THR A 158 -1.13 -1.29 2.88
CA THR A 158 -0.70 -2.68 2.87
C THR A 158 0.74 -2.77 2.37
N VAL A 159 1.57 -3.50 3.12
CA VAL A 159 2.96 -3.83 2.81
C VAL A 159 3.09 -5.34 2.63
N ASN A 160 4.24 -5.79 2.14
CA ASN A 160 4.53 -7.20 1.88
C ASN A 160 5.39 -7.77 3.01
N GLU A 161 5.22 -9.06 3.31
CA GLU A 161 6.06 -9.79 4.28
C GLU A 161 7.56 -9.66 4.01
N SER A 162 7.94 -9.66 2.73
CA SER A 162 9.33 -9.55 2.30
C SER A 162 9.90 -8.14 2.37
N ASP A 163 9.09 -7.12 2.67
CA ASP A 163 9.57 -5.74 2.75
C ASP A 163 10.49 -5.54 3.97
N PHE A 164 11.59 -4.83 3.76
CA PHE A 164 12.36 -4.18 4.81
C PHE A 164 11.68 -2.85 5.11
N ILE A 165 11.19 -2.71 6.34
CA ILE A 165 10.52 -1.49 6.80
C ILE A 165 11.34 -0.93 7.96
N PHE A 166 11.96 0.22 7.77
CA PHE A 166 12.92 0.77 8.73
C PHE A 166 12.82 2.29 8.85
N ASP A 167 13.26 2.84 9.98
CA ASP A 167 13.36 4.29 10.18
C ASP A 167 14.67 4.88 9.63
N ASP A 168 14.79 6.20 9.64
CA ASP A 168 15.98 6.97 9.25
C ASP A 168 17.22 6.77 10.14
N ARG A 169 17.13 5.91 11.16
CA ARG A 169 18.27 5.46 11.99
C ARG A 169 18.61 4.00 11.74
N GLY A 170 17.99 3.37 10.73
CA GLY A 170 18.19 1.97 10.40
C GLY A 170 17.45 1.00 11.32
N LYS A 171 16.56 1.48 12.19
CA LYS A 171 15.79 0.59 13.08
C LYS A 171 14.68 -0.10 12.28
N LEU A 172 14.71 -1.42 12.19
CA LEU A 172 13.66 -2.21 11.58
C LEU A 172 12.38 -2.15 12.40
N LEU A 173 11.23 -2.01 11.72
CA LEU A 173 9.90 -2.14 12.31
C LEU A 173 9.36 -3.57 12.19
N SER A 174 9.85 -4.32 11.21
CA SER A 174 9.57 -5.74 11.03
C SER A 174 10.88 -6.53 11.10
N PRO A 175 11.05 -7.47 12.05
CA PRO A 175 12.28 -8.22 12.18
C PRO A 175 12.67 -9.00 10.91
N LYS A 176 13.97 -9.07 10.63
CA LYS A 176 14.54 -9.85 9.52
C LYS A 176 15.65 -10.78 10.02
N ALA A 177 15.96 -11.81 9.25
CA ALA A 177 17.09 -12.68 9.56
C ALA A 177 18.39 -11.87 9.52
N GLU A 178 19.36 -12.25 10.35
CA GLU A 178 20.64 -11.55 10.42
C GLU A 178 21.39 -11.58 9.07
N ASP A 179 21.33 -12.71 8.35
CA ASP A 179 21.92 -12.84 7.01
C ASP A 179 21.31 -11.84 6.01
N ASP A 180 19.99 -11.64 6.05
CA ASP A 180 19.28 -10.67 5.21
C ASP A 180 19.73 -9.23 5.53
N ILE A 181 19.94 -8.92 6.80
CA ILE A 181 20.43 -7.62 7.27
C ILE A 181 21.86 -7.37 6.80
N GLN A 182 22.73 -8.36 6.92
CA GLN A 182 24.13 -8.27 6.48
C GLN A 182 24.23 -8.11 4.96
N GLU A 183 23.41 -8.84 4.21
CA GLU A 183 23.34 -8.70 2.76
C GLU A 183 22.84 -7.30 2.35
N PHE A 184 21.82 -6.79 3.03
CA PHE A 184 21.32 -5.43 2.82
C PHE A 184 22.43 -4.39 3.08
N HIS A 185 23.15 -4.51 4.20
CA HIS A 185 24.27 -3.63 4.53
C HIS A 185 25.38 -3.69 3.49
N ARG A 186 25.80 -4.90 3.06
CA ARG A 186 26.83 -5.06 2.02
C ARG A 186 26.43 -4.41 0.69
N THR A 187 25.14 -4.46 0.35
CA THR A 187 24.63 -3.98 -0.94
C THR A 187 24.43 -2.47 -0.97
N TYR A 188 23.86 -1.91 0.11
CA TYR A 188 23.43 -0.51 0.15
C TYR A 188 24.26 0.37 1.08
N ASN A 189 25.20 -0.21 1.83
CA ASN A 189 26.01 0.46 2.84
C ASN A 189 25.16 1.16 3.93
N ILE A 190 24.08 0.51 4.34
CA ILE A 190 23.14 0.97 5.37
C ILE A 190 23.05 -0.11 6.44
N LEU A 191 23.39 0.24 7.68
CA LEU A 191 23.31 -0.70 8.79
C LEU A 191 21.88 -0.73 9.33
N LEU A 192 21.25 -1.89 9.29
CA LEU A 192 19.92 -2.10 9.85
C LEU A 192 20.01 -2.83 11.20
N HIS A 193 19.08 -2.53 12.10
CA HIS A 193 19.02 -3.12 13.42
C HIS A 193 17.63 -3.66 13.71
N ASN A 194 17.54 -4.95 14.05
CA ASN A 194 16.32 -5.52 14.60
C ASN A 194 15.93 -4.83 15.91
N GLN A 195 14.63 -4.81 16.23
CA GLN A 195 14.19 -4.45 17.57
C GLN A 195 14.49 -5.61 18.52
N GLU A 196 14.81 -5.29 19.78
CA GLU A 196 15.13 -6.27 20.81
C GLU A 196 13.98 -7.27 21.06
N GLU A 197 12.73 -6.89 20.76
CA GLU A 197 11.56 -7.75 20.90
C GLU A 197 10.73 -7.80 19.60
N SER A 198 10.39 -9.02 19.16
CA SER A 198 9.40 -9.23 18.11
C SER A 198 8.01 -8.86 18.65
N SER A 199 7.56 -7.63 18.36
CA SER A 199 6.23 -7.19 18.72
C SER A 199 5.25 -7.46 17.58
N GLU A 200 4.04 -7.90 17.90
CA GLU A 200 2.92 -8.00 16.95
C GLU A 200 2.62 -6.64 16.27
N SER A 201 2.98 -5.54 16.94
CA SER A 201 2.93 -4.20 16.40
C SER A 201 4.16 -3.38 16.77
N ALA A 202 4.79 -2.72 15.80
CA ALA A 202 5.90 -1.81 16.01
C ALA A 202 5.47 -0.35 15.78
N LYS A 203 5.79 0.53 16.73
CA LYS A 203 5.61 1.97 16.54
C LYS A 203 6.82 2.53 15.80
N GLY A 204 6.53 3.28 14.75
CA GLY A 204 7.46 4.16 14.09
C GLY A 204 7.91 5.32 15.00
N PRO A 205 8.90 6.08 14.56
CA PRO A 205 9.49 7.15 15.33
C PRO A 205 8.52 8.35 15.46
N THR A 206 8.62 9.08 16.57
CA THR A 206 7.61 10.08 16.96
C THR A 206 7.85 11.50 16.42
N LYS A 207 9.06 11.85 15.94
CA LYS A 207 9.38 13.21 15.44
C LYS A 207 10.50 13.22 14.40
N PRO A 208 10.49 14.25 13.51
CA PRO A 208 10.39 14.04 12.07
C PRO A 208 11.41 13.00 11.61
N SER A 209 10.87 11.89 11.14
CA SER A 209 11.66 10.73 10.80
C SER A 209 10.92 9.97 9.72
N TYR A 210 11.70 9.52 8.76
CA TYR A 210 11.19 8.85 7.59
C TYR A 210 11.01 7.37 7.91
N ILE A 211 9.94 6.77 7.40
CA ILE A 211 9.87 5.31 7.28
C ILE A 211 10.15 4.94 5.84
N PHE A 212 11.14 4.08 5.66
CA PHE A 212 11.51 3.49 4.40
C PHE A 212 10.82 2.14 4.25
N ILE A 213 10.32 1.85 3.05
CA ILE A 213 9.72 0.57 2.67
C ILE A 213 10.45 0.11 1.41
N PHE A 214 11.23 -0.95 1.55
CA PHE A 214 12.03 -1.51 0.47
C PHE A 214 11.72 -2.99 0.28
N ASN A 215 11.42 -3.39 -0.96
CA ASN A 215 11.31 -4.81 -1.29
C ASN A 215 12.57 -5.25 -2.06
N PRO A 216 13.27 -6.32 -1.65
CA PRO A 216 14.49 -6.79 -2.32
C PRO A 216 14.26 -7.28 -3.75
N ARG A 217 13.01 -7.61 -4.12
CA ARG A 217 12.64 -7.98 -5.49
C ARG A 217 12.41 -6.77 -6.39
N THR A 218 12.54 -5.56 -5.86
CA THR A 218 12.41 -4.30 -6.59
C THR A 218 13.66 -3.45 -6.42
N SER A 219 14.01 -2.65 -7.43
CA SER A 219 15.22 -1.81 -7.34
C SER A 219 15.08 -0.56 -6.45
N GLY A 220 13.91 -0.26 -5.89
CA GLY A 220 13.56 1.09 -5.44
C GLY A 220 12.77 1.07 -4.16
N ILE A 221 12.53 2.25 -3.62
CA ILE A 221 12.16 2.42 -2.23
C ILE A 221 11.09 3.50 -2.09
N LEU A 222 10.15 3.26 -1.18
CA LEU A 222 9.13 4.23 -0.79
C LEU A 222 9.57 4.85 0.53
N ARG A 223 9.55 6.18 0.63
CA ARG A 223 9.84 6.93 1.85
C ARG A 223 8.59 7.65 2.29
N THR A 224 8.13 7.43 3.52
CA THR A 224 7.04 8.21 4.08
C THR A 224 7.60 9.54 4.56
N THR A 225 6.95 10.65 4.24
CA THR A 225 7.28 11.94 4.85
C THR A 225 6.20 12.30 5.85
N ASN A 226 6.58 12.41 7.12
CA ASN A 226 5.68 12.89 8.14
C ASN A 226 5.58 14.41 8.06
N SER A 227 4.66 14.94 7.24
CA SER A 227 4.55 16.39 7.01
C SER A 227 4.01 17.17 8.21
N LYS A 228 3.49 16.49 9.24
CA LYS A 228 2.98 17.10 10.47
C LYS A 228 3.66 16.45 11.67
N LYS A 229 4.13 17.27 12.60
CA LYS A 229 4.95 16.90 13.78
C LYS A 229 4.37 15.83 14.71
N ASP A 230 3.16 15.31 14.45
CA ASP A 230 2.38 14.47 15.35
C ASP A 230 1.72 13.25 14.66
N ALA A 231 2.07 12.90 13.39
CA ALA A 231 1.49 11.69 12.82
C ALA A 231 2.23 10.44 13.35
N LEU A 232 1.52 9.52 14.00
CA LEU A 232 2.10 8.25 14.43
C LEU A 232 2.01 7.25 13.28
N ILE A 233 3.14 6.63 12.95
CA ILE A 233 3.17 5.50 12.03
C ILE A 233 3.25 4.23 12.88
N THR A 234 2.33 3.29 12.70
CA THR A 234 2.36 1.99 13.40
C THR A 234 2.32 0.87 12.37
N LEU A 235 3.26 -0.06 12.45
CA LEU A 235 3.24 -1.31 11.70
C LEU A 235 2.52 -2.38 12.51
N ASP A 236 1.49 -2.97 11.94
CA ASP A 236 0.88 -4.23 12.40
C ASP A 236 1.53 -5.36 11.61
N ASN A 237 2.40 -6.13 12.28
CA ASN A 237 3.22 -7.17 11.68
C ASN A 237 2.38 -8.40 11.30
N GLN A 238 1.27 -8.66 11.98
CA GLN A 238 0.38 -9.78 11.66
C GLN A 238 -0.45 -9.52 10.40
N LYS A 239 -0.87 -8.26 10.21
CA LYS A 239 -1.73 -7.89 9.07
C LYS A 239 -0.98 -7.26 7.91
N HIS A 240 0.34 -7.08 8.05
CA HIS A 240 1.22 -6.37 7.11
C HIS A 240 0.65 -5.01 6.70
N ARG A 241 0.36 -4.17 7.71
CA ARG A 241 -0.26 -2.86 7.52
C ARG A 241 0.49 -1.76 8.25
N LEU A 242 0.85 -0.71 7.52
CA LEU A 242 1.31 0.56 8.08
C LEU A 242 0.12 1.49 8.25
N TYR A 243 -0.18 1.84 9.49
CA TYR A 243 -1.21 2.79 9.86
C TYR A 243 -0.60 4.18 10.06
N PHE A 244 -1.20 5.17 9.42
CA PHE A 244 -0.83 6.58 9.49
C PHE A 244 -1.90 7.31 10.28
N GLU A 245 -1.63 7.55 11.56
CA GLU A 245 -2.55 8.24 12.46
C GLU A 245 -2.29 9.75 12.34
N GLY A 246 -3.22 10.49 11.74
CA GLY A 246 -3.11 11.95 11.66
C GLY A 246 -3.67 12.66 12.90
N VAL A 247 -3.37 13.95 13.04
CA VAL A 247 -4.05 14.89 13.97
C VAL A 247 -5.13 15.77 13.31
N SER A 248 -5.37 15.59 12.00
CA SER A 248 -6.40 16.32 11.25
C SER A 248 -7.55 15.43 10.77
N THR A 249 -8.78 15.95 10.77
CA THR A 249 -9.98 15.27 10.20
C THR A 249 -9.86 14.91 8.73
N LYS A 250 -8.84 15.43 8.03
CA LYS A 250 -8.46 15.06 6.66
C LYS A 250 -7.03 14.50 6.69
N PRO A 251 -6.84 13.21 6.99
CA PRO A 251 -5.53 12.59 6.96
C PRO A 251 -4.96 12.63 5.55
N GLU A 252 -3.66 12.88 5.49
CA GLU A 252 -2.85 12.94 4.29
C GLU A 252 -1.63 12.07 4.52
N ILE A 253 -1.37 11.16 3.58
CA ILE A 253 -0.14 10.39 3.52
C ILE A 253 0.68 10.97 2.38
N ILE A 254 1.94 11.25 2.64
CA ILE A 254 2.89 11.68 1.63
C ILE A 254 3.95 10.59 1.52
N LEU A 255 4.06 10.04 0.32
CA LEU A 255 5.09 9.09 -0.06
C LEU A 255 6.00 9.73 -1.09
N GLU A 256 7.30 9.58 -0.91
CA GLU A 256 8.29 9.82 -1.94
C GLU A 256 8.73 8.49 -2.51
N LEU A 257 8.80 8.42 -3.82
CA LEU A 257 9.02 7.21 -4.60
C LEU A 257 10.35 7.36 -5.32
N PHE A 258 11.34 6.57 -4.92
CA PHE A 258 12.69 6.63 -5.46
C PHE A 258 12.98 5.40 -6.33
N ASP A 259 13.65 5.62 -7.45
CA ASP A 259 14.01 4.54 -8.37
C ASP A 259 15.07 3.61 -7.77
N THR A 260 15.92 4.14 -6.89
CA THR A 260 16.96 3.41 -6.16
C THR A 260 17.00 3.74 -4.65
N VAL A 261 17.56 2.82 -3.87
CA VAL A 261 17.85 3.05 -2.44
C VAL A 261 18.83 4.23 -2.25
N GLY A 262 19.85 4.33 -3.09
CA GLY A 262 20.86 5.41 -3.02
C GLY A 262 20.26 6.81 -3.20
N ASP A 263 19.29 6.97 -4.10
CA ASP A 263 18.59 8.25 -4.30
C ASP A 263 17.78 8.68 -3.07
N ALA A 264 17.17 7.71 -2.38
CA ALA A 264 16.41 7.99 -1.17
C ALA A 264 17.33 8.39 -0.01
N ILE A 265 18.48 7.75 0.11
CA ILE A 265 19.43 8.02 1.20
C ILE A 265 20.15 9.36 1.01
N SER A 266 20.64 9.67 -0.20
CA SER A 266 21.27 10.97 -0.50
C SER A 266 20.35 12.13 -0.11
N THR A 267 19.08 12.08 -0.51
CA THR A 267 18.08 13.10 -0.16
C THR A 267 17.60 13.08 1.31
N THR A 268 18.12 12.18 2.15
CA THR A 268 17.78 12.12 3.59
C THR A 268 18.84 12.80 4.45
N TYR A 269 20.10 12.75 4.04
CA TYR A 269 21.26 13.22 4.82
C TYR A 269 21.96 14.45 4.23
N ASP A 270 21.40 15.05 3.17
CA ASP A 270 21.75 16.38 2.66
C ASP A 270 21.06 17.50 3.49
#